data_AF-A0A1H6D793-F1
#
_entry.id   AF-A0A1H6D793-F1
#
_cell.length_a   1.000
_cell.length_b   1.000
_cell.length_c   1.000
_cell.angle_alpha   90.00
_cell.angle_beta   90.00
_cell.angle_gamma   90.00
#
_symmetry.space_group_name_H-M   'P 1'
#
loop_
_entity.id
_entity.type
_entity.pdbx_description
1 polymer ?
#
loop_
_entity_poly.entity_id
_entity_poly.type
_entity_poly.pdbx_seq_one_letter_code
_entity_poly.pdbx_strand_id
1 'polypeptide(L)'
;MKVVSRAGVTSPRIVRRAAVALAAVLVATATGGMPAVLAQAPDKDLTTKAIKQTGSVPGGFASWKELLAFQDKLVNAADRITAAARSGGGSGYAGVVLAPEDRELRLYWKGRPSRSIDALVTGLRRDVPIRTISARHSARQLSAEAAKLTRRAGGRITAVAPTPDGSGLTVSGPEIESARAAAEEVSVPVTVQRGVRPALATRWNDSAPWWGGAAWRNAANGGGCSTGFAVLHAGVTKMLSAGHCAAVGNTATDPTGEVMGAVSNDDDARDVLLINARSAGRVFNNQIGNTSNEFSNPVIGTIGSYVGLWVCTSGAYSGTNCNIQVKQTGVNIWVGYWINNTVMAEQAAHTNAVGQGDSGGAVEVVNSSNTAQVYAAGVNTAIDTGTSVPCTGYVTSGRTCAWRMYYSPWSNAVAAFGVSIVTG
;
A
#
# COMPACT_ATOMS: atom_id res chain seq x y z
N MET A 1 -35.95 -70.45 12.98
CA MET A 1 -35.92 -71.23 11.72
C MET A 1 -35.39 -70.30 10.61
N LYS A 2 -34.46 -70.68 9.71
CA LYS A 2 -34.60 -71.55 8.51
C LYS A 2 -35.64 -70.97 7.53
N VAL A 3 -35.42 -70.75 6.21
CA VAL A 3 -34.44 -71.18 5.14
C VAL A 3 -34.36 -69.99 4.12
N VAL A 4 -33.28 -69.50 3.49
CA VAL A 4 -32.16 -70.02 2.63
C VAL A 4 -32.53 -70.31 1.14
N SER A 5 -31.59 -70.06 0.20
CA SER A 5 -31.60 -70.40 -1.27
C SER A 5 -32.47 -69.51 -2.20
N ARG A 6 -32.28 -69.39 -3.55
CA ARG A 6 -31.21 -69.64 -4.58
C ARG A 6 -31.72 -69.01 -5.92
N ALA A 7 -30.98 -68.73 -7.01
CA ALA A 7 -29.55 -68.67 -7.40
C ALA A 7 -29.41 -67.51 -8.45
N GLY A 8 -28.64 -67.47 -9.57
CA GLY A 8 -27.67 -68.34 -10.27
C GLY A 8 -27.57 -68.00 -11.79
N VAL A 9 -26.56 -68.54 -12.52
CA VAL A 9 -26.45 -68.61 -14.03
C VAL A 9 -26.18 -67.26 -14.76
N THR A 10 -25.19 -67.04 -15.65
CA THR A 10 -24.07 -67.85 -16.21
C THR A 10 -22.84 -66.99 -16.58
N SER A 11 -21.69 -67.66 -16.79
CA SER A 11 -20.55 -67.25 -17.64
C SER A 11 -20.29 -68.41 -18.64
N PRO A 12 -19.54 -68.31 -19.78
CA PRO A 12 -18.09 -68.03 -19.77
C PRO A 12 -17.43 -67.50 -21.11
N ARG A 13 -16.08 -67.55 -21.16
CA ARG A 13 -15.17 -67.69 -22.35
C ARG A 13 -14.77 -66.47 -23.19
N ILE A 14 -13.71 -65.81 -22.71
CA ILE A 14 -12.37 -65.71 -23.36
C ILE A 14 -12.28 -66.04 -24.86
N VAL A 15 -11.71 -65.11 -25.65
CA VAL A 15 -10.90 -65.39 -26.85
C VAL A 15 -9.60 -64.58 -26.81
N ARG A 16 -8.46 -65.21 -27.12
CA ARG A 16 -7.14 -64.57 -27.35
C ARG A 16 -6.83 -64.52 -28.84
N ARG A 17 -6.39 -63.37 -29.37
CA ARG A 17 -5.59 -63.09 -30.60
C ARG A 17 -5.74 -61.59 -30.91
N ALA A 18 -4.80 -60.89 -31.55
CA ALA A 18 -3.36 -61.07 -31.73
C ALA A 18 -2.77 -59.68 -32.06
N ALA A 19 -1.46 -59.46 -31.89
CA ALA A 19 -0.85 -58.17 -32.20
C ALA A 19 -0.64 -57.98 -33.72
N VAL A 20 -0.96 -56.78 -34.21
CA VAL A 20 -0.46 -56.25 -35.49
C VAL A 20 0.04 -54.84 -35.20
N ALA A 21 1.31 -54.56 -35.50
CA ALA A 21 1.89 -53.24 -35.33
C ALA A 21 1.68 -52.41 -36.60
N LEU A 22 1.16 -51.18 -36.46
CA LEU A 22 1.31 -50.13 -37.47
C LEU A 22 2.24 -49.04 -36.92
N ALA A 23 3.47 -49.01 -37.45
CA ALA A 23 4.41 -47.93 -37.19
C ALA A 23 4.07 -46.72 -38.08
N ALA A 24 3.22 -45.82 -37.59
CA ALA A 24 2.96 -44.54 -38.25
C ALA A 24 4.15 -43.60 -38.02
N VAL A 25 5.06 -43.50 -39.00
CA VAL A 25 6.18 -42.55 -38.98
C VAL A 25 5.65 -41.15 -39.25
N LEU A 26 5.27 -40.44 -38.18
CA LEU A 26 4.99 -39.01 -38.21
C LEU A 26 6.30 -38.24 -38.38
N VAL A 27 6.59 -37.83 -39.62
CA VAL A 27 7.64 -36.86 -39.93
C VAL A 27 7.21 -35.49 -39.40
N ALA A 28 7.52 -35.23 -38.13
CA ALA A 28 7.34 -33.92 -37.53
C ALA A 28 8.34 -32.94 -38.14
N THR A 29 7.86 -32.05 -39.01
CA THR A 29 8.64 -30.96 -39.58
C THR A 29 9.00 -29.97 -38.48
N ALA A 30 10.24 -30.06 -37.98
CA ALA A 30 10.80 -29.16 -36.98
C ALA A 30 10.97 -27.74 -37.54
N THR A 31 9.88 -27.00 -37.65
CA THR A 31 9.90 -25.55 -37.82
C THR A 31 10.57 -24.95 -36.59
N GLY A 32 11.76 -24.38 -36.79
CA GLY A 32 12.59 -23.84 -35.71
C GLY A 32 12.01 -22.56 -35.12
N GLY A 33 10.95 -22.69 -34.32
CA GLY A 33 10.53 -21.63 -33.41
C GLY A 33 11.67 -21.35 -32.45
N MET A 34 12.30 -20.18 -32.58
CA MET A 34 13.28 -19.73 -31.60
C MET A 34 12.61 -19.71 -30.22
N PRO A 35 13.29 -20.16 -29.15
CA PRO A 35 12.74 -20.03 -27.81
C PRO A 35 12.45 -18.56 -27.57
N ALA A 36 11.22 -18.25 -27.13
CA ALA A 36 10.87 -16.89 -26.76
C ALA A 36 11.81 -16.46 -25.64
N VAL A 37 12.72 -15.53 -25.96
CA VAL A 37 13.62 -14.95 -24.97
C VAL A 37 12.74 -14.18 -24.01
N LEU A 38 12.48 -14.78 -22.84
CA LEU A 38 11.86 -14.09 -21.72
C LEU A 38 12.71 -12.87 -21.45
N ALA A 39 12.15 -11.68 -21.72
CA ALA A 39 12.82 -10.43 -21.38
C ALA A 39 13.18 -10.49 -19.90
N GLN A 40 14.46 -10.29 -19.58
CA GLN A 40 14.88 -10.20 -18.19
C GLN A 40 14.04 -9.09 -17.54
N ALA A 41 13.40 -9.42 -16.42
CA ALA A 41 12.79 -8.39 -15.58
C ALA A 41 13.87 -7.33 -15.30
N PRO A 42 13.56 -6.02 -15.44
CA PRO A 42 14.57 -4.98 -15.23
C PRO A 42 15.15 -5.11 -13.83
N ASP A 43 16.48 -5.04 -13.72
CA ASP A 43 17.19 -5.27 -12.47
C ASP A 43 16.62 -4.38 -11.35
N LYS A 44 16.01 -5.01 -10.34
CA LYS A 44 15.32 -4.31 -9.26
C LYS A 44 16.31 -3.45 -8.48
N ASP A 45 15.97 -2.19 -8.23
CA ASP A 45 16.90 -1.24 -7.63
C ASP A 45 17.32 -1.66 -6.19
N LEU A 46 18.57 -2.11 -6.08
CA LEU A 46 19.21 -2.48 -4.81
C LEU A 46 19.72 -1.27 -4.03
N THR A 47 19.52 -0.05 -4.54
CA THR A 47 19.83 1.21 -3.84
C THR A 47 19.29 1.15 -2.42
N THR A 48 20.15 1.56 -1.49
CA THR A 48 19.89 1.57 -0.05
C THR A 48 20.32 2.95 0.47
N LYS A 49 19.45 3.69 1.16
CA LYS A 49 19.70 5.10 1.53
C LYS A 49 19.63 5.36 3.04
N ALA A 50 20.32 6.42 3.46
CA ALA A 50 20.06 7.13 4.71
C ALA A 50 19.22 8.39 4.42
N ILE A 51 18.43 8.85 5.40
CA ILE A 51 17.31 9.78 5.18
C ILE A 51 17.68 11.23 5.56
N LYS A 52 17.98 12.10 4.58
CA LYS A 52 18.27 13.54 4.77
C LYS A 52 17.89 14.42 3.55
N GLN A 53 17.87 15.74 3.74
CA GLN A 53 17.57 16.79 2.73
C GLN A 53 18.83 17.58 2.34
N THR A 54 18.85 18.21 1.16
CA THR A 54 19.97 19.02 0.62
C THR A 54 19.47 20.18 -0.26
N GLY A 55 20.35 21.15 -0.59
CA GLY A 55 20.09 22.24 -1.54
C GLY A 55 20.13 23.65 -0.92
N SER A 56 20.00 24.68 -1.75
CA SER A 56 19.81 26.07 -1.31
C SER A 56 18.36 26.29 -0.86
N VAL A 57 18.16 27.22 0.09
CA VAL A 57 16.85 27.44 0.72
C VAL A 57 16.07 28.50 -0.07
N PRO A 58 14.85 28.23 -0.56
CA PRO A 58 14.02 29.23 -1.22
C PRO A 58 13.41 30.23 -0.22
N GLY A 59 12.67 31.23 -0.71
CA GLY A 59 11.88 32.14 0.14
C GLY A 59 12.66 33.10 1.05
N GLY A 60 13.98 33.22 0.88
CA GLY A 60 14.83 34.07 1.70
C GLY A 60 14.95 33.63 3.17
N PHE A 61 14.67 32.37 3.49
CA PHE A 61 14.92 31.79 4.82
C PHE A 61 16.41 31.47 4.97
N ALA A 62 16.97 31.66 6.17
CA ALA A 62 18.39 31.46 6.44
C ALA A 62 18.80 29.98 6.55
N SER A 63 17.83 29.06 6.70
CA SER A 63 18.09 27.61 6.73
C SER A 63 16.86 26.80 6.35
N TRP A 64 17.05 25.57 5.87
CA TRP A 64 15.96 24.59 5.70
C TRP A 64 15.17 24.38 7.01
N LYS A 65 15.85 24.42 8.16
CA LYS A 65 15.21 24.35 9.48
C LYS A 65 14.24 25.51 9.73
N GLU A 66 14.58 26.73 9.31
CA GLU A 66 13.71 27.90 9.44
C GLU A 66 12.51 27.81 8.49
N LEU A 67 12.74 27.45 7.22
CA LEU A 67 11.68 27.26 6.23
C LEU A 67 10.68 26.18 6.70
N LEU A 68 11.19 25.02 7.13
CA LEU A 68 10.34 23.92 7.62
C LEU A 68 9.58 24.33 8.89
N ALA A 69 10.22 24.97 9.86
CA ALA A 69 9.55 25.47 11.07
C ALA A 69 8.53 26.60 10.79
N PHE A 70 8.62 27.30 9.66
CA PHE A 70 7.58 28.21 9.20
C PHE A 70 6.46 27.46 8.45
N GLN A 71 6.81 26.51 7.58
CA GLN A 71 5.88 25.62 6.89
C GLN A 71 5.00 24.84 7.88
N ASP A 72 5.56 24.35 8.99
CA ASP A 72 4.81 23.67 10.05
C ASP A 72 3.69 24.54 10.62
N LYS A 73 3.91 25.85 10.76
CA LYS A 73 2.86 26.80 11.21
C LYS A 73 1.78 26.97 10.15
N LEU A 74 2.16 27.04 8.87
CA LEU A 74 1.21 27.10 7.75
C LEU A 74 0.38 25.80 7.67
N VAL A 75 1.00 24.63 7.82
CA VAL A 75 0.32 23.31 7.88
C VAL A 75 -0.68 23.27 9.03
N ASN A 76 -0.26 23.60 10.26
CA ASN A 76 -1.14 23.62 11.43
C ASN A 76 -2.37 24.55 11.24
N ALA A 77 -2.21 25.70 10.57
CA ALA A 77 -3.33 26.57 10.23
C ALA A 77 -4.23 25.97 9.14
N ALA A 78 -3.64 25.40 8.09
CA ALA A 78 -4.34 24.77 6.97
C ALA A 78 -5.15 23.54 7.38
N ASP A 79 -4.61 22.69 8.25
CA ASP A 79 -5.30 21.51 8.78
C ASP A 79 -6.49 21.91 9.64
N ARG A 80 -6.33 22.90 10.53
CA ARG A 80 -7.44 23.44 11.34
C ARG A 80 -8.56 24.01 10.47
N ILE A 81 -8.22 24.79 9.44
CA ILE A 81 -9.20 25.34 8.47
C ILE A 81 -9.87 24.22 7.68
N THR A 82 -9.10 23.24 7.18
CA THR A 82 -9.59 22.14 6.35
C THR A 82 -10.49 21.18 7.16
N ALA A 83 -10.14 20.89 8.40
CA ALA A 83 -10.96 20.10 9.32
C ALA A 83 -12.29 20.80 9.63
N ALA A 84 -12.26 22.08 9.98
CA ALA A 84 -13.46 22.87 10.22
C ALA A 84 -14.34 23.04 8.96
N ALA A 85 -13.73 23.14 7.79
CA ALA A 85 -14.46 23.14 6.52
C ALA A 85 -15.16 21.79 6.26
N ARG A 86 -14.48 20.67 6.52
CA ARG A 86 -15.05 19.32 6.37
C ARG A 86 -16.21 19.06 7.33
N SER A 87 -16.08 19.41 8.62
CA SER A 87 -17.13 19.19 9.62
C SER A 87 -18.30 20.17 9.49
N GLY A 88 -18.04 21.43 9.11
CA GLY A 88 -19.06 22.48 8.91
C GLY A 88 -19.87 22.39 7.61
N GLY A 89 -19.92 21.23 6.94
CA GLY A 89 -20.68 21.02 5.69
C GLY A 89 -20.05 21.60 4.41
N GLY A 90 -18.88 22.24 4.51
CA GLY A 90 -17.91 22.47 3.42
C GLY A 90 -18.41 23.13 2.13
N SER A 91 -19.53 23.85 2.15
CA SER A 91 -20.24 24.25 0.93
C SER A 91 -19.44 25.17 0.00
N GLY A 92 -18.71 26.12 0.58
CA GLY A 92 -17.89 27.10 -0.15
C GLY A 92 -16.40 26.77 -0.24
N TYR A 93 -15.85 25.93 0.63
CA TYR A 93 -14.41 25.65 0.67
C TYR A 93 -13.87 25.16 -0.69
N ALA A 94 -12.87 25.84 -1.26
CA ALA A 94 -12.27 25.48 -2.55
C ALA A 94 -10.89 24.85 -2.38
N GLY A 95 -10.04 25.41 -1.52
CA GLY A 95 -8.72 24.88 -1.25
C GLY A 95 -7.88 25.78 -0.34
N VAL A 96 -6.67 25.31 -0.03
CA VAL A 96 -5.61 26.08 0.60
C VAL A 96 -4.32 25.92 -0.21
N VAL A 97 -3.54 26.98 -0.29
CA VAL A 97 -2.16 26.94 -0.77
C VAL A 97 -1.27 27.49 0.34
N LEU A 98 -0.28 26.71 0.75
CA LEU A 98 0.81 27.20 1.60
C LEU A 98 1.82 27.86 0.67
N ALA A 99 2.19 29.11 0.94
CA ALA A 99 3.22 29.81 0.23
C ALA A 99 4.28 30.26 1.25
N PRO A 100 5.13 29.35 1.75
CA PRO A 100 6.16 29.70 2.73
C PRO A 100 7.10 30.78 2.19
N GLU A 101 7.40 30.78 0.90
CA GLU A 101 8.22 31.79 0.21
C GLU A 101 7.59 33.19 0.26
N ASP A 102 6.28 33.28 0.05
CA ASP A 102 5.48 34.51 0.20
C ASP A 102 5.11 34.81 1.67
N ARG A 103 5.51 33.92 2.59
CA ARG A 103 5.20 33.93 4.03
C ARG A 103 3.70 33.97 4.36
N GLU A 104 2.83 33.42 3.51
CA GLU A 104 1.37 33.40 3.70
C GLU A 104 0.68 32.04 3.46
N LEU A 105 -0.53 31.89 4.01
CA LEU A 105 -1.51 30.87 3.66
C LEU A 105 -2.63 31.51 2.83
N ARG A 106 -2.87 31.00 1.63
CA ARG A 106 -3.97 31.42 0.75
C ARG A 106 -5.15 30.47 0.92
N LEU A 107 -6.27 30.98 1.46
CA LEU A 107 -7.51 30.24 1.64
C LEU A 107 -8.51 30.64 0.56
N TYR A 108 -8.89 29.68 -0.29
CA TYR A 108 -9.83 29.90 -1.38
C TYR A 108 -11.24 29.44 -0.99
N TRP A 109 -12.22 30.32 -1.15
CA TRP A 109 -13.60 30.09 -0.71
C TRP A 109 -14.62 30.68 -1.67
N LYS A 110 -15.60 29.86 -2.07
CA LYS A 110 -16.73 30.24 -2.91
C LYS A 110 -17.84 30.85 -2.07
N GLY A 111 -18.24 32.07 -2.40
CA GLY A 111 -19.20 32.85 -1.61
C GLY A 111 -18.59 33.29 -0.27
N ARG A 112 -19.42 33.51 0.74
CA ARG A 112 -18.95 33.91 2.08
C ARG A 112 -18.65 32.68 2.95
N PRO A 113 -17.58 32.68 3.78
CA PRO A 113 -17.41 31.70 4.85
C PRO A 113 -18.53 31.79 5.90
N SER A 114 -18.67 30.74 6.71
CA SER A 114 -19.52 30.80 7.91
C SER A 114 -18.84 31.64 9.00
N ARG A 115 -19.60 32.18 9.95
CA ARG A 115 -19.03 32.90 11.12
C ARG A 115 -18.00 32.06 11.89
N SER A 116 -18.18 30.74 11.94
CA SER A 116 -17.23 29.81 12.58
C SER A 116 -15.89 29.73 11.83
N ILE A 117 -15.89 29.77 10.50
CA ILE A 117 -14.67 29.80 9.68
C ILE A 117 -14.03 31.20 9.73
N ASP A 118 -14.82 32.28 9.60
CA ASP A 118 -14.34 33.66 9.74
C ASP A 118 -13.64 33.87 11.10
N ALA A 119 -14.23 33.37 12.19
CA ALA A 119 -13.64 33.44 13.53
C ALA A 119 -12.36 32.59 13.66
N LEU A 120 -12.36 31.35 13.14
CA LEU A 120 -11.18 30.48 13.17
C LEU A 120 -10.00 31.10 12.40
N VAL A 121 -10.24 31.60 11.19
CA VAL A 121 -9.23 32.29 10.36
C VAL A 121 -8.73 33.56 11.05
N THR A 122 -9.62 34.32 11.70
CA THR A 122 -9.24 35.53 12.45
C THR A 122 -8.40 35.21 13.69
N GLY A 123 -8.63 34.05 14.34
CA GLY A 123 -7.77 33.55 15.41
C GLY A 123 -6.38 33.15 14.89
N LEU A 124 -6.34 32.34 13.82
CA LEU A 124 -5.10 31.83 13.21
C LEU A 124 -4.22 32.94 12.59
N ARG A 125 -4.80 34.07 12.20
CA ARG A 125 -4.06 35.27 11.70
C ARG A 125 -3.05 35.85 12.71
N ARG A 126 -3.09 35.43 13.97
CA ARG A 126 -2.10 35.77 15.00
C ARG A 126 -0.80 34.97 14.86
N ASP A 127 -0.89 33.76 14.32
CA ASP A 127 0.22 32.80 14.24
C ASP A 127 0.87 32.79 12.84
N VAL A 128 0.06 32.96 11.79
CA VAL A 128 0.49 33.04 10.38
C VAL A 128 -0.38 34.00 9.56
N PRO A 129 0.18 34.74 8.58
CA PRO A 129 -0.62 35.53 7.63
C PRO A 129 -1.57 34.63 6.82
N ILE A 130 -2.88 34.91 6.87
CA ILE A 130 -3.89 34.20 6.06
C ILE A 130 -4.64 35.18 5.17
N ARG A 131 -4.53 34.98 3.85
CA ARG A 131 -5.27 35.72 2.84
C ARG A 131 -6.47 34.90 2.36
N THR A 132 -7.67 35.42 2.55
CA THR A 132 -8.90 34.80 2.06
C THR A 132 -9.20 35.32 0.65
N ILE A 133 -9.42 34.42 -0.31
CA ILE A 133 -9.58 34.72 -1.73
C ILE A 133 -10.89 34.09 -2.23
N SER A 134 -11.62 34.79 -3.10
CA SER A 134 -12.88 34.30 -3.66
C SER A 134 -12.63 33.22 -4.72
N ALA A 135 -13.37 32.12 -4.67
CA ALA A 135 -13.27 30.99 -5.59
C ALA A 135 -14.53 30.84 -6.46
N ARG A 136 -14.37 30.43 -7.73
CA ARG A 136 -15.49 30.25 -8.67
C ARG A 136 -16.26 28.96 -8.39
N HIS A 137 -15.58 27.90 -7.99
CA HIS A 137 -16.11 26.58 -7.66
C HIS A 137 -15.58 26.15 -6.28
N SER A 138 -16.38 25.42 -5.51
CA SER A 138 -15.90 24.78 -4.28
C SER A 138 -15.35 23.38 -4.56
N ALA A 139 -14.49 22.87 -3.66
CA ALA A 139 -13.82 21.58 -3.79
C ALA A 139 -14.84 20.44 -4.02
N ARG A 140 -16.01 20.51 -3.37
CA ARG A 140 -17.09 19.55 -3.58
C ARG A 140 -17.63 19.55 -5.01
N GLN A 141 -17.73 20.71 -5.66
CA GLN A 141 -18.15 20.79 -7.07
C GLN A 141 -17.05 20.24 -7.98
N LEU A 142 -15.80 20.66 -7.79
CA LEU A 142 -14.68 20.22 -8.62
C LEU A 142 -14.43 18.71 -8.49
N SER A 143 -14.44 18.15 -7.28
CA SER A 143 -14.30 16.70 -7.08
C SER A 143 -15.46 15.90 -7.66
N ALA A 144 -16.69 16.44 -7.69
CA ALA A 144 -17.82 15.78 -8.35
C ALA A 144 -17.63 15.72 -9.88
N GLU A 145 -17.13 16.80 -10.48
CA GLU A 145 -16.82 16.84 -11.92
C GLU A 145 -15.61 15.97 -12.28
N ALA A 146 -14.54 15.99 -11.47
CA ALA A 146 -13.41 15.08 -11.61
C ALA A 146 -13.85 13.61 -11.56
N ALA A 147 -14.76 13.26 -10.64
CA ALA A 147 -15.32 11.92 -10.54
C ALA A 147 -16.25 11.54 -11.71
N LYS A 148 -16.91 12.50 -12.39
CA LYS A 148 -17.58 12.22 -13.67
C LYS A 148 -16.55 11.90 -14.75
N LEU A 149 -15.50 12.71 -14.84
CA LEU A 149 -14.47 12.58 -15.86
C LEU A 149 -13.73 11.23 -15.77
N THR A 150 -13.28 10.81 -14.59
CA THR A 150 -12.57 9.53 -14.41
C THR A 150 -13.38 8.33 -14.89
N ARG A 151 -14.70 8.31 -14.64
CA ARG A 151 -15.58 7.21 -15.05
C ARG A 151 -15.74 7.04 -16.57
N ARG A 152 -15.55 8.10 -17.37
CA ARG A 152 -15.72 8.05 -18.84
C ARG A 152 -14.42 8.18 -19.65
N ALA A 153 -13.37 8.74 -19.07
CA ALA A 153 -12.15 9.04 -19.81
C ALA A 153 -11.37 7.78 -20.17
N GLY A 154 -11.31 6.79 -19.26
CA GLY A 154 -10.45 5.62 -19.41
C GLY A 154 -8.98 6.02 -19.57
N GLY A 155 -8.21 5.23 -20.33
CA GLY A 155 -6.78 5.47 -20.56
C GLY A 155 -6.40 6.71 -21.40
N ARG A 156 -7.37 7.60 -21.70
CA ARG A 156 -7.17 8.90 -22.37
C ARG A 156 -6.61 9.98 -21.43
N ILE A 157 -6.84 9.84 -20.13
CA ILE A 157 -6.23 10.68 -19.08
C ILE A 157 -5.34 9.84 -18.17
N THR A 158 -4.44 10.50 -17.44
CA THR A 158 -3.54 9.90 -16.45
C THR A 158 -3.73 10.49 -15.06
N ALA A 159 -4.21 11.74 -14.96
CA ALA A 159 -4.68 12.34 -13.73
C ALA A 159 -5.77 13.39 -13.98
N VAL A 160 -6.57 13.66 -12.96
CA VAL A 160 -7.45 14.84 -12.85
C VAL A 160 -7.47 15.31 -11.41
N ALA A 161 -7.34 16.62 -11.20
CA ALA A 161 -7.38 17.24 -9.87
C ALA A 161 -8.14 18.58 -9.91
N PRO A 162 -8.91 18.92 -8.86
CA PRO A 162 -9.33 20.30 -8.59
C PRO A 162 -8.12 21.25 -8.54
N THR A 163 -8.24 22.43 -9.13
CA THR A 163 -7.25 23.49 -8.91
C THR A 163 -7.43 24.07 -7.48
N PRO A 164 -6.35 24.28 -6.69
CA PRO A 164 -6.48 24.75 -5.30
C PRO A 164 -7.13 26.13 -5.13
N ASP A 165 -7.17 26.94 -6.19
CA ASP A 165 -7.82 28.25 -6.25
C ASP A 165 -9.35 28.18 -6.47
N GLY A 166 -9.88 26.99 -6.82
CA GLY A 166 -11.26 26.79 -7.19
C GLY A 166 -11.66 27.33 -8.57
N SER A 167 -10.71 27.57 -9.48
CA SER A 167 -11.01 28.04 -10.84
C SER A 167 -11.50 26.94 -11.79
N GLY A 168 -11.04 25.69 -11.61
CA GLY A 168 -11.42 24.58 -12.49
C GLY A 168 -10.77 23.23 -12.13
N LEU A 169 -10.53 22.40 -13.14
CA LEU A 169 -9.74 21.17 -13.04
C LEU A 169 -8.44 21.30 -13.83
N THR A 170 -7.37 20.70 -13.32
CA THR A 170 -6.23 20.29 -14.14
C THR A 170 -6.44 18.84 -14.56
N VAL A 171 -6.35 18.57 -15.86
CA VAL A 171 -6.44 17.23 -16.46
C VAL A 171 -5.14 16.95 -17.21
N SER A 172 -4.57 15.78 -17.02
CA SER A 172 -3.40 15.35 -17.80
C SER A 172 -3.66 14.03 -18.52
N GLY A 173 -3.06 13.86 -19.69
CA GLY A 173 -3.10 12.61 -20.46
C GLY A 173 -1.86 12.44 -21.33
N PRO A 174 -1.62 11.24 -21.89
CA PRO A 174 -0.42 10.99 -22.71
C PRO A 174 -0.38 11.94 -23.92
N GLU A 175 -1.53 12.12 -24.55
CA GLU A 175 -1.75 13.09 -25.62
C GLU A 175 -2.79 14.14 -25.21
N ILE A 176 -2.42 15.41 -25.41
CA ILE A 176 -3.20 16.58 -24.95
C ILE A 176 -4.59 16.58 -25.56
N GLU A 177 -4.72 16.33 -26.88
CA GLU A 177 -6.01 16.40 -27.55
C GLU A 177 -6.95 15.22 -27.20
N SER A 178 -6.40 14.05 -26.86
CA SER A 178 -7.18 12.91 -26.34
C SER A 178 -7.71 13.19 -24.92
N ALA A 179 -6.89 13.84 -24.09
CA ALA A 179 -7.29 14.31 -22.76
C ALA A 179 -8.30 15.47 -22.83
N ARG A 180 -8.17 16.37 -23.82
CA ARG A 180 -9.11 17.46 -24.10
C ARG A 180 -10.47 16.91 -24.49
N ALA A 181 -10.53 16.03 -25.49
CA ALA A 181 -11.76 15.40 -25.95
C ALA A 181 -12.47 14.60 -24.84
N ALA A 182 -11.73 13.97 -23.91
CA ALA A 182 -12.33 13.32 -22.75
C ALA A 182 -13.00 14.34 -21.77
N ALA A 183 -12.51 15.58 -21.75
CA ALA A 183 -12.89 16.63 -20.82
C ALA A 183 -13.93 17.65 -21.34
N GLU A 184 -14.32 17.61 -22.62
CA GLU A 184 -15.27 18.57 -23.22
C GLU A 184 -16.62 18.64 -22.48
N GLU A 185 -17.19 17.49 -22.12
CA GLU A 185 -18.43 17.38 -21.33
C GLU A 185 -18.20 17.62 -19.80
N VAL A 186 -17.30 18.52 -19.39
CA VAL A 186 -17.14 18.91 -17.96
C VAL A 186 -17.76 20.29 -17.72
N SER A 187 -18.55 20.45 -16.66
CA SER A 187 -19.29 21.71 -16.40
C SER A 187 -18.47 22.81 -15.70
N VAL A 188 -17.15 22.67 -15.64
CA VAL A 188 -16.19 23.60 -15.03
C VAL A 188 -14.98 23.78 -15.95
N PRO A 189 -14.24 24.90 -15.89
CA PRO A 189 -13.05 25.10 -16.71
C PRO A 189 -12.03 23.97 -16.56
N VAL A 190 -11.39 23.56 -17.65
CA VAL A 190 -10.36 22.51 -17.64
C VAL A 190 -9.07 23.03 -18.26
N THR A 191 -7.98 22.99 -17.50
CA THR A 191 -6.62 23.13 -18.03
C THR A 191 -6.10 21.75 -18.40
N VAL A 192 -5.79 21.54 -19.69
CA VAL A 192 -5.26 20.27 -20.19
C VAL A 192 -3.76 20.38 -20.38
N GLN A 193 -3.00 19.45 -19.80
CA GLN A 193 -1.55 19.37 -19.91
C GLN A 193 -1.09 17.97 -20.37
N ARG A 194 0.09 17.85 -20.99
CA ARG A 194 0.69 16.53 -21.22
C ARG A 194 1.05 15.91 -19.87
N GLY A 195 0.62 14.68 -19.65
CA GLY A 195 0.95 13.88 -18.48
C GLY A 195 1.46 12.52 -18.90
N VAL A 196 2.58 12.11 -18.29
CA VAL A 196 2.95 10.68 -18.29
C VAL A 196 1.84 9.87 -17.63
N ARG A 197 1.73 8.58 -17.98
CA ARG A 197 1.05 7.62 -17.09
C ARG A 197 1.91 7.53 -15.84
N PRO A 198 1.39 7.84 -14.63
CA PRO A 198 2.15 7.56 -13.43
C PRO A 198 2.36 6.05 -13.38
N ALA A 199 3.62 5.62 -13.39
CA ALA A 199 3.92 4.26 -12.97
C ALA A 199 3.40 4.08 -11.54
N LEU A 200 2.90 2.90 -11.24
CA LEU A 200 2.76 2.51 -9.85
C LEU A 200 4.14 2.58 -9.18
N ALA A 201 4.16 2.84 -7.88
CA ALA A 201 5.38 2.72 -7.09
C ALA A 201 5.96 1.30 -7.28
N THR A 202 7.27 1.12 -7.21
CA THR A 202 7.89 -0.22 -7.33
C THR A 202 7.36 -1.22 -6.31
N ARG A 203 6.91 -0.77 -5.14
CA ARG A 203 6.18 -1.61 -4.18
C ARG A 203 4.74 -1.95 -4.59
N TRP A 204 4.13 -1.19 -5.50
CA TRP A 204 2.77 -1.39 -6.07
C TRP A 204 2.76 -2.07 -7.44
N ASN A 205 3.94 -2.25 -8.05
CA ASN A 205 4.21 -3.04 -9.24
C ASN A 205 5.58 -3.67 -8.99
N ASP A 206 5.61 -4.57 -7.99
CA ASP A 206 6.82 -5.33 -7.66
C ASP A 206 6.95 -6.51 -8.63
N SER A 207 8.10 -7.19 -8.64
CA SER A 207 8.30 -8.39 -9.46
C SER A 207 9.24 -9.38 -8.79
N ALA A 208 9.25 -10.63 -9.28
CA ALA A 208 10.11 -11.68 -8.74
C ALA A 208 11.62 -11.35 -8.92
N PRO A 209 12.46 -11.37 -7.85
CA PRO A 209 12.15 -11.86 -6.51
C PRO A 209 11.43 -10.83 -5.63
N TRP A 210 10.23 -11.16 -5.17
CA TRP A 210 9.34 -10.31 -4.37
C TRP A 210 9.99 -9.86 -3.05
N TRP A 211 9.78 -8.60 -2.67
CA TRP A 211 10.32 -8.01 -1.43
C TRP A 211 9.23 -7.73 -0.39
N GLY A 212 9.62 -7.50 0.87
CA GLY A 212 8.73 -7.04 1.94
C GLY A 212 8.28 -5.60 1.74
N GLY A 213 7.09 -5.24 2.25
CA GLY A 213 6.49 -3.92 2.10
C GLY A 213 5.85 -3.64 0.71
N ALA A 214 5.81 -4.64 -0.17
CA ALA A 214 5.11 -4.61 -1.46
C ALA A 214 3.62 -4.88 -1.29
N ALA A 215 2.78 -4.31 -2.16
CA ALA A 215 1.35 -4.55 -2.21
C ALA A 215 1.08 -5.89 -2.89
N TRP A 216 0.05 -6.60 -2.41
CA TRP A 216 -0.50 -7.74 -3.12
C TRP A 216 -2.03 -7.78 -3.00
N ARG A 217 -2.64 -8.58 -3.86
CA ARG A 217 -4.08 -8.78 -4.01
C ARG A 217 -4.43 -10.25 -3.92
N ASN A 218 -5.44 -10.58 -3.13
CA ASN A 218 -6.11 -11.86 -3.21
C ASN A 218 -7.00 -11.87 -4.46
N ALA A 219 -6.64 -12.65 -5.47
CA ALA A 219 -7.34 -12.69 -6.75
C ALA A 219 -8.78 -13.20 -6.66
N ALA A 220 -9.16 -13.89 -5.58
CA ALA A 220 -10.52 -14.42 -5.38
C ALA A 220 -11.54 -13.35 -4.95
N ASN A 221 -11.10 -12.24 -4.34
CA ASN A 221 -12.00 -11.21 -3.79
C ASN A 221 -11.52 -9.76 -3.96
N GLY A 222 -10.33 -9.53 -4.51
CA GLY A 222 -9.73 -8.19 -4.68
C GLY A 222 -9.18 -7.58 -3.38
N GLY A 223 -9.23 -8.30 -2.26
CA GLY A 223 -8.68 -7.89 -0.96
C GLY A 223 -7.20 -7.52 -1.09
N GLY A 224 -6.82 -6.38 -0.51
CA GLY A 224 -5.48 -5.82 -0.66
C GLY A 224 -4.71 -5.86 0.65
N CYS A 225 -3.50 -6.43 0.61
CA CYS A 225 -2.59 -6.55 1.73
C CYS A 225 -1.16 -6.15 1.31
N SER A 226 -0.23 -6.30 2.25
CA SER A 226 1.20 -6.06 2.08
C SER A 226 2.01 -7.33 2.32
N THR A 227 3.19 -7.42 1.72
CA THR A 227 4.15 -8.52 1.94
C THR A 227 5.00 -8.26 3.18
N GLY A 228 5.35 -9.33 3.91
CA GLY A 228 6.14 -9.25 5.13
C GLY A 228 7.62 -9.49 4.86
N PHE A 229 8.02 -10.75 4.81
CA PHE A 229 9.41 -11.17 4.67
C PHE A 229 9.57 -12.40 3.76
N ALA A 230 10.71 -12.47 3.08
CA ALA A 230 11.16 -13.69 2.44
C ALA A 230 11.58 -14.73 3.50
N VAL A 231 11.06 -15.95 3.40
CA VAL A 231 11.29 -17.02 4.37
C VAL A 231 11.57 -18.35 3.68
N LEU A 232 12.39 -19.21 4.29
CA LEU A 232 12.56 -20.59 3.88
C LEU A 232 11.55 -21.47 4.63
N HIS A 233 10.78 -22.25 3.88
CA HIS A 233 9.90 -23.30 4.38
C HIS A 233 10.21 -24.61 3.65
N ALA A 234 10.61 -25.65 4.37
CA ALA A 234 11.05 -26.93 3.80
C ALA A 234 12.12 -26.80 2.68
N GLY A 235 13.04 -25.84 2.84
CA GLY A 235 14.10 -25.54 1.85
C GLY A 235 13.66 -24.69 0.65
N VAL A 236 12.38 -24.34 0.54
CA VAL A 236 11.83 -23.51 -0.54
C VAL A 236 11.56 -22.10 -0.03
N THR A 237 12.01 -21.10 -0.80
CA THR A 237 11.73 -19.68 -0.53
C THR A 237 10.27 -19.33 -0.78
N LYS A 238 9.63 -18.65 0.18
CA LYS A 238 8.24 -18.20 0.18
C LYS A 238 8.13 -16.75 0.66
N MET A 239 6.97 -16.13 0.50
CA MET A 239 6.67 -14.82 1.09
C MET A 239 5.70 -14.96 2.28
N LEU A 240 6.09 -14.41 3.44
CA LEU A 240 5.25 -14.30 4.64
C LEU A 240 4.29 -13.11 4.50
N SER A 241 3.05 -13.25 5.00
CA SER A 241 2.03 -12.19 5.14
C SER A 241 1.12 -12.52 6.33
N ALA A 242 0.15 -11.66 6.64
CA ALA A 242 -0.92 -11.92 7.60
C ALA A 242 -1.97 -12.88 7.02
N GLY A 243 -2.55 -13.75 7.86
CA GLY A 243 -3.46 -14.83 7.49
C GLY A 243 -4.79 -14.33 6.94
N HIS A 244 -5.39 -13.35 7.61
CA HIS A 244 -6.71 -12.78 7.26
C HIS A 244 -6.84 -12.18 5.84
N CYS A 245 -5.73 -12.06 5.11
CA CYS A 245 -5.70 -11.61 3.73
C CYS A 245 -6.24 -12.64 2.73
N ALA A 246 -5.99 -13.95 2.94
CA ALA A 246 -6.36 -14.99 1.98
C ALA A 246 -6.25 -16.42 2.52
N ALA A 247 -7.21 -17.27 2.16
CA ALA A 247 -7.18 -18.69 2.49
C ALA A 247 -6.22 -19.48 1.59
N VAL A 248 -5.77 -20.65 2.07
CA VAL A 248 -4.96 -21.60 1.30
C VAL A 248 -5.62 -21.94 -0.05
N GLY A 249 -4.82 -21.92 -1.11
CA GLY A 249 -5.27 -22.12 -2.49
C GLY A 249 -5.77 -20.86 -3.20
N ASN A 250 -5.93 -19.72 -2.52
CA ASN A 250 -6.13 -18.43 -3.18
C ASN A 250 -4.84 -18.00 -3.91
N THR A 251 -4.98 -17.40 -5.09
CA THR A 251 -3.85 -16.81 -5.83
C THR A 251 -3.55 -15.41 -5.31
N ALA A 252 -2.29 -15.16 -4.98
CA ALA A 252 -1.77 -13.82 -4.76
C ALA A 252 -1.25 -13.24 -6.08
N THR A 253 -1.68 -12.02 -6.42
CA THR A 253 -1.11 -11.21 -7.49
C THR A 253 -0.56 -9.92 -6.93
N ASP A 254 0.29 -9.22 -7.67
CA ASP A 254 0.52 -7.79 -7.43
C ASP A 254 -0.77 -6.97 -7.81
N PRO A 255 -0.77 -5.64 -7.61
CA PRO A 255 -1.82 -4.75 -8.07
C PRO A 255 -1.99 -4.59 -9.60
N THR A 256 -1.03 -4.97 -10.44
CA THR A 256 -1.17 -4.97 -11.91
C THR A 256 -1.71 -6.28 -12.49
N GLY A 257 -1.56 -7.40 -11.78
CA GLY A 257 -2.03 -8.72 -12.16
C GLY A 257 -0.93 -9.75 -12.42
N GLU A 258 0.36 -9.44 -12.17
CA GLU A 258 1.43 -10.44 -12.15
C GLU A 258 1.16 -11.44 -11.02
N VAL A 259 1.18 -12.74 -11.35
CA VAL A 259 0.93 -13.82 -10.40
C VAL A 259 2.18 -14.04 -9.54
N MET A 260 2.08 -13.72 -8.24
CA MET A 260 3.15 -13.99 -7.28
C MET A 260 3.26 -15.48 -6.97
N GLY A 261 2.12 -16.14 -6.83
CA GLY A 261 1.99 -17.55 -6.44
C GLY A 261 0.68 -17.83 -5.71
N ALA A 262 0.46 -19.08 -5.30
CA ALA A 262 -0.69 -19.46 -4.46
C ALA A 262 -0.34 -19.40 -2.96
N VAL A 263 -1.32 -19.05 -2.12
CA VAL A 263 -1.24 -19.23 -0.66
C VAL A 263 -1.17 -20.73 -0.36
N SER A 264 -0.14 -21.15 0.37
CA SER A 264 0.17 -22.56 0.61
C SER A 264 0.00 -23.02 2.05
N ASN A 265 0.06 -22.08 2.99
CA ASN A 265 -0.03 -22.31 4.43
C ASN A 265 -0.71 -21.08 5.04
N ASP A 266 -1.51 -21.28 6.08
CA ASP A 266 -2.27 -20.25 6.78
C ASP A 266 -2.51 -20.70 8.23
N ASP A 267 -2.65 -19.75 9.16
CA ASP A 267 -2.92 -19.94 10.58
C ASP A 267 -3.60 -18.67 11.14
N ASP A 268 -4.93 -18.59 10.98
CA ASP A 268 -5.78 -17.54 11.56
C ASP A 268 -5.48 -17.27 13.05
N ALA A 269 -5.28 -18.33 13.83
CA ALA A 269 -5.08 -18.22 15.28
C ALA A 269 -3.76 -17.53 15.65
N ARG A 270 -2.84 -17.39 14.69
CA ARG A 270 -1.58 -16.63 14.76
C ARG A 270 -1.48 -15.50 13.73
N ASP A 271 -2.53 -15.28 12.94
CA ASP A 271 -2.63 -14.35 11.80
C ASP A 271 -1.37 -14.29 10.93
N VAL A 272 -0.97 -15.44 10.36
CA VAL A 272 0.16 -15.55 9.42
C VAL A 272 -0.16 -16.52 8.28
N LEU A 273 0.25 -16.18 7.06
CA LEU A 273 0.21 -17.09 5.89
C LEU A 273 1.52 -17.10 5.11
N LEU A 274 1.72 -18.13 4.29
CA LEU A 274 2.81 -18.23 3.31
C LEU A 274 2.28 -18.28 1.89
N ILE A 275 2.85 -17.45 1.01
CA ILE A 275 2.63 -17.49 -0.44
C ILE A 275 3.81 -18.25 -1.08
N ASN A 276 3.53 -19.20 -1.97
CA ASN A 276 4.51 -19.89 -2.82
C ASN A 276 5.07 -18.95 -3.89
N ALA A 277 5.81 -17.92 -3.47
CA ALA A 277 6.35 -16.86 -4.32
C ALA A 277 7.88 -16.78 -4.16
N ARG A 278 8.60 -16.69 -5.29
CA ARG A 278 10.06 -16.44 -5.32
C ARG A 278 10.34 -15.06 -4.71
N SER A 279 10.79 -15.01 -3.47
CA SER A 279 11.09 -13.78 -2.73
C SER A 279 12.60 -13.61 -2.48
N ALA A 280 13.01 -12.46 -1.93
CA ALA A 280 14.38 -12.21 -1.47
C ALA A 280 14.40 -11.41 -0.16
N GLY A 281 15.50 -11.54 0.59
CA GLY A 281 15.67 -10.99 1.95
C GLY A 281 15.82 -9.47 2.02
N ARG A 282 14.87 -8.72 1.47
CA ARG A 282 14.86 -7.25 1.44
C ARG A 282 13.45 -6.71 1.72
N VAL A 283 13.38 -5.50 2.28
CA VAL A 283 12.14 -4.75 2.53
C VAL A 283 12.22 -3.40 1.82
N PHE A 284 11.16 -2.98 1.12
CA PHE A 284 11.01 -1.62 0.60
C PHE A 284 10.88 -0.63 1.74
N ASN A 285 11.80 0.33 1.86
CA ASN A 285 11.82 1.28 2.96
C ASN A 285 11.88 2.74 2.50
N ASN A 286 10.72 3.37 2.40
CA ASN A 286 10.50 4.75 1.98
C ASN A 286 9.05 5.17 2.25
N GLN A 287 8.75 6.47 2.12
CA GLN A 287 7.37 6.94 2.04
C GLN A 287 6.80 6.75 0.63
N ILE A 288 5.53 6.40 0.53
CA ILE A 288 4.83 6.13 -0.75
C ILE A 288 4.59 7.42 -1.53
N GLY A 289 4.61 7.31 -2.86
CA GLY A 289 4.26 8.39 -3.80
C GLY A 289 5.46 9.04 -4.49
N ASN A 290 6.68 8.69 -4.07
CA ASN A 290 7.93 9.13 -4.70
C ASN A 290 8.58 7.96 -5.46
N THR A 291 8.05 7.64 -6.65
CA THR A 291 8.46 6.46 -7.43
C THR A 291 9.91 6.49 -7.92
N SER A 292 10.55 7.66 -7.92
CA SER A 292 11.98 7.84 -8.23
C SER A 292 12.90 7.76 -7.01
N ASN A 293 12.37 7.44 -5.82
CA ASN A 293 13.15 7.30 -4.58
C ASN A 293 12.71 6.13 -3.70
N GLU A 294 11.98 5.15 -4.23
CA GLU A 294 11.82 3.89 -3.52
C GLU A 294 13.18 3.20 -3.39
N PHE A 295 13.49 2.68 -2.21
CA PHE A 295 14.76 2.02 -1.93
C PHE A 295 14.50 0.81 -1.03
N SER A 296 15.42 -0.14 -0.98
CA SER A 296 15.24 -1.38 -0.19
C SER A 296 16.36 -1.56 0.82
N ASN A 297 16.04 -2.04 2.03
CA ASN A 297 17.03 -2.47 3.02
C ASN A 297 17.16 -4.00 3.01
N PRO A 298 18.39 -4.56 3.07
CA PRO A 298 18.61 -5.97 3.38
C PRO A 298 18.12 -6.33 4.78
N VAL A 299 17.46 -7.49 4.86
CA VAL A 299 17.14 -8.17 6.12
C VAL A 299 18.36 -8.99 6.51
N ILE A 300 18.90 -8.78 7.71
CA ILE A 300 20.14 -9.42 8.17
C ILE A 300 19.93 -10.46 9.28
N GLY A 301 18.67 -10.69 9.67
CA GLY A 301 18.28 -11.68 10.68
C GLY A 301 16.89 -11.41 11.22
N THR A 302 16.57 -12.04 12.34
CA THR A 302 15.31 -11.86 13.08
C THR A 302 15.58 -11.37 14.50
N ILE A 303 14.56 -10.80 15.14
CA ILE A 303 14.66 -10.29 16.51
C ILE A 303 13.37 -10.62 17.28
N GLY A 304 13.52 -10.92 18.58
CA GLY A 304 12.39 -11.07 19.48
C GLY A 304 11.66 -9.73 19.70
N SER A 305 10.36 -9.79 19.97
CA SER A 305 9.57 -8.62 20.33
C SER A 305 9.52 -8.48 21.86
N TYR A 306 9.89 -7.31 22.38
CA TYR A 306 10.01 -7.03 23.81
C TYR A 306 9.38 -5.68 24.15
N VAL A 307 8.75 -5.55 25.32
CA VAL A 307 8.21 -4.25 25.78
C VAL A 307 9.32 -3.21 25.89
N GLY A 308 9.06 -2.01 25.37
CA GLY A 308 10.03 -0.91 25.28
C GLY A 308 10.84 -0.88 23.98
N LEU A 309 10.86 -1.97 23.19
CA LEU A 309 11.53 -2.03 21.89
C LEU A 309 10.92 -1.01 20.91
N TRP A 310 11.78 -0.34 20.15
CA TRP A 310 11.37 0.54 19.05
C TRP A 310 11.43 -0.22 17.73
N VAL A 311 10.37 -0.13 16.95
CA VAL A 311 10.23 -0.75 15.63
C VAL A 311 9.89 0.31 14.57
N CYS A 312 10.14 -0.05 13.33
CA CYS A 312 9.49 0.53 12.16
C CYS A 312 8.52 -0.49 11.56
N THR A 313 7.55 -0.01 10.80
CA THR A 313 6.65 -0.81 9.97
C THR A 313 6.79 -0.38 8.53
N SER A 314 6.88 -1.32 7.58
CA SER A 314 6.75 -1.02 6.15
C SER A 314 5.56 -1.77 5.57
N GLY A 315 4.48 -1.03 5.37
CA GLY A 315 3.30 -1.48 4.64
C GLY A 315 3.21 -0.80 3.29
N ALA A 316 2.53 -1.44 2.35
CA ALA A 316 2.38 -0.93 0.99
C ALA A 316 1.40 0.24 0.88
N TYR A 317 0.65 0.57 1.93
CA TYR A 317 -0.36 1.63 1.92
C TYR A 317 0.04 2.83 2.80
N SER A 318 0.76 2.63 3.89
CA SER A 318 1.35 3.71 4.71
C SER A 318 2.79 4.08 4.32
N GLY A 319 3.56 3.11 3.82
CA GLY A 319 5.00 3.22 3.63
C GLY A 319 5.74 2.86 4.91
N THR A 320 6.99 3.32 5.03
CA THR A 320 7.79 3.15 6.25
C THR A 320 7.40 4.18 7.30
N ASN A 321 6.78 3.72 8.39
CA ASN A 321 6.55 4.51 9.60
C ASN A 321 7.47 4.01 10.73
N CYS A 322 8.05 4.94 11.48
CA CYS A 322 8.97 4.66 12.59
C CYS A 322 8.55 5.41 13.86
N ASN A 323 9.32 5.27 14.93
CA ASN A 323 8.98 5.75 16.28
C ASN A 323 7.71 5.07 16.83
N ILE A 324 7.57 3.78 16.54
CA ILE A 324 6.55 2.89 17.10
C ILE A 324 7.23 2.10 18.22
N GLN A 325 6.67 2.14 19.43
CA GLN A 325 7.22 1.43 20.59
C GLN A 325 6.30 0.28 21.00
N VAL A 326 6.86 -0.91 21.19
CA VAL A 326 6.16 -2.05 21.76
C VAL A 326 5.75 -1.76 23.20
N LYS A 327 4.46 -1.92 23.51
CA LYS A 327 3.88 -1.66 24.84
C LYS A 327 3.48 -2.93 25.58
N GLN A 328 3.01 -3.94 24.85
CA GLN A 328 2.59 -5.23 25.42
C GLN A 328 2.91 -6.38 24.45
N THR A 329 3.30 -7.53 24.99
CA THR A 329 3.64 -8.74 24.23
C THR A 329 2.82 -9.92 24.76
N GLY A 330 2.44 -10.87 23.89
CA GLY A 330 1.58 -12.00 24.30
C GLY A 330 0.11 -11.62 24.42
N VAL A 331 -0.33 -10.59 23.68
CA VAL A 331 -1.70 -10.07 23.71
C VAL A 331 -2.58 -10.94 22.81
N ASN A 332 -3.69 -11.43 23.34
CA ASN A 332 -4.73 -12.07 22.54
C ASN A 332 -5.78 -11.02 22.18
N ILE A 333 -6.14 -10.92 20.90
CA ILE A 333 -7.10 -9.91 20.40
C ILE A 333 -8.28 -10.59 19.71
N TRP A 334 -9.45 -9.95 19.79
CA TRP A 334 -10.66 -10.39 19.12
C TRP A 334 -11.01 -9.46 17.96
N VAL A 335 -11.04 -10.00 16.74
CA VAL A 335 -11.35 -9.27 15.49
C VAL A 335 -12.57 -9.84 14.76
N GLY A 336 -13.41 -10.60 15.48
CA GLY A 336 -14.43 -11.52 14.93
C GLY A 336 -14.04 -13.00 15.10
N TYR A 337 -12.76 -13.24 15.36
CA TYR A 337 -12.16 -14.47 15.87
C TYR A 337 -10.95 -14.09 16.76
N TRP A 338 -10.36 -15.06 17.46
CA TRP A 338 -9.20 -14.82 18.33
C TRP A 338 -7.88 -14.97 17.58
N ILE A 339 -7.06 -13.92 17.59
CA ILE A 339 -5.65 -13.97 17.19
C ILE A 339 -4.81 -13.94 18.47
N ASN A 340 -3.87 -14.88 18.58
CA ASN A 340 -3.16 -15.18 19.83
C ASN A 340 -1.69 -14.73 19.78
N ASN A 341 -1.13 -14.42 20.95
CA ASN A 341 0.27 -14.06 21.12
C ASN A 341 0.75 -12.88 20.24
N THR A 342 -0.15 -11.93 19.96
CA THR A 342 0.19 -10.69 19.23
C THR A 342 1.01 -9.74 20.10
N VAL A 343 1.57 -8.72 19.47
CA VAL A 343 2.29 -7.63 20.13
C VAL A 343 1.56 -6.32 19.86
N MET A 344 1.22 -5.60 20.92
CA MET A 344 0.65 -4.25 20.84
C MET A 344 1.77 -3.22 20.85
N ALA A 345 1.76 -2.31 19.88
CA ALA A 345 2.70 -1.22 19.78
C ALA A 345 2.01 0.11 19.44
N GLU A 346 2.62 1.22 19.85
CA GLU A 346 2.06 2.57 19.73
C GLU A 346 3.08 3.54 19.13
N GLN A 347 2.64 4.34 18.16
CA GLN A 347 3.41 5.44 17.60
C GLN A 347 3.52 6.57 18.63
N ALA A 348 4.75 6.95 19.02
CA ALA A 348 5.00 7.76 20.21
C ALA A 348 4.59 9.25 20.10
N ALA A 349 4.31 9.75 18.90
CA ALA A 349 3.70 11.06 18.66
C ALA A 349 2.19 10.97 18.37
N HIS A 350 1.60 9.78 18.52
CA HIS A 350 0.24 9.43 18.12
C HIS A 350 -0.09 9.79 16.66
N THR A 351 0.87 9.65 15.74
CA THR A 351 0.63 9.70 14.28
C THR A 351 0.40 8.29 13.72
N ASN A 352 0.11 8.17 12.42
CA ASN A 352 -0.09 6.87 11.76
C ASN A 352 1.07 5.87 12.08
N ALA A 353 0.73 4.73 12.68
CA ALA A 353 1.58 3.55 12.75
C ALA A 353 1.38 2.71 11.48
N VAL A 354 0.15 2.22 11.29
CA VAL A 354 -0.31 1.44 10.14
C VAL A 354 -1.80 1.66 9.92
N GLY A 355 -2.33 1.22 8.78
CA GLY A 355 -3.76 1.16 8.51
C GLY A 355 -4.19 0.02 7.62
N GLN A 356 -5.45 0.04 7.23
CA GLN A 356 -6.02 -0.95 6.30
C GLN A 356 -5.18 -1.03 5.02
N GLY A 357 -4.85 -2.26 4.61
CA GLY A 357 -3.95 -2.58 3.50
C GLY A 357 -2.49 -2.82 3.91
N ASP A 358 -2.03 -2.30 5.06
CA ASP A 358 -0.69 -2.57 5.59
C ASP A 358 -0.57 -3.94 6.27
N SER A 359 -1.68 -4.66 6.46
CA SER A 359 -1.77 -6.05 6.90
C SER A 359 -0.77 -6.94 6.16
N GLY A 360 -0.06 -7.79 6.89
CA GLY A 360 1.03 -8.62 6.38
C GLY A 360 2.34 -7.88 6.13
N GLY A 361 2.34 -6.54 6.13
CA GLY A 361 3.53 -5.70 5.99
C GLY A 361 4.57 -5.95 7.08
N ALA A 362 5.83 -5.69 6.74
CA ALA A 362 6.97 -5.93 7.63
C ALA A 362 6.90 -5.09 8.91
N VAL A 363 7.16 -5.72 10.06
CA VAL A 363 7.55 -5.05 11.31
C VAL A 363 9.01 -5.39 11.58
N GLU A 364 9.83 -4.36 11.76
CA GLU A 364 11.28 -4.45 11.67
C GLU A 364 12.00 -3.57 12.72
N VAL A 365 13.23 -3.96 13.06
CA VAL A 365 14.14 -3.17 13.89
C VAL A 365 15.34 -2.77 13.06
N VAL A 366 15.62 -1.47 12.97
CA VAL A 366 16.78 -0.92 12.26
C VAL A 366 18.07 -1.34 12.98
N ASN A 367 19.05 -1.87 12.25
CA ASN A 367 20.35 -2.23 12.80
C ASN A 367 21.10 -0.95 13.26
N SER A 368 21.43 -0.87 14.54
CA SER A 368 22.15 0.27 15.13
C SER A 368 23.59 0.41 14.61
N SER A 369 24.24 -0.69 14.24
CA SER A 369 25.59 -0.70 13.66
C SER A 369 25.61 -0.27 12.20
N ASN A 370 24.47 -0.38 11.50
CA ASN A 370 24.33 0.05 10.11
C ASN A 370 22.85 0.28 9.80
N THR A 371 22.38 1.54 9.88
CA THR A 371 20.97 1.90 9.70
C THR A 371 20.44 1.69 8.26
N ALA A 372 21.27 1.18 7.36
CA ALA A 372 20.89 0.68 6.05
C ALA A 372 20.46 -0.80 6.07
N GLN A 373 20.39 -1.47 7.23
CA GLN A 373 20.03 -2.88 7.39
C GLN A 373 18.94 -3.06 8.46
N VAL A 374 18.15 -4.13 8.38
CA VAL A 374 17.02 -4.38 9.29
C VAL A 374 16.93 -5.82 9.80
N TYR A 375 16.34 -6.00 10.98
CA TYR A 375 15.97 -7.30 11.56
C TYR A 375 14.46 -7.50 11.52
N ALA A 376 14.00 -8.68 11.11
CA ALA A 376 12.59 -9.04 11.09
C ALA A 376 12.03 -9.30 12.50
N ALA A 377 11.01 -8.52 12.91
CA ALA A 377 10.37 -8.61 14.23
C ALA A 377 8.96 -9.21 14.21
N GLY A 378 8.23 -9.08 13.10
CA GLY A 378 6.88 -9.64 12.92
C GLY A 378 6.16 -9.10 11.66
N VAL A 379 4.87 -9.39 11.50
CA VAL A 379 4.04 -8.85 10.41
C VAL A 379 2.77 -8.18 10.93
N ASN A 380 2.37 -7.06 10.31
CA ASN A 380 1.21 -6.27 10.71
C ASN A 380 -0.09 -7.09 10.69
N THR A 381 -0.89 -6.98 11.74
CA THR A 381 -2.13 -7.76 11.90
C THR A 381 -3.36 -6.86 11.97
N ALA A 382 -3.43 -5.95 12.95
CA ALA A 382 -4.65 -5.18 13.20
C ALA A 382 -4.37 -3.75 13.70
N ILE A 383 -5.41 -2.94 13.73
CA ILE A 383 -5.40 -1.57 14.24
C ILE A 383 -6.45 -1.39 15.34
N ASP A 384 -6.13 -0.61 16.37
CA ASP A 384 -7.15 -0.13 17.31
C ASP A 384 -7.88 1.07 16.67
N THR A 385 -9.11 0.85 16.21
CA THR A 385 -9.93 1.89 15.56
C THR A 385 -10.37 2.99 16.52
N GLY A 386 -10.30 2.78 17.84
CA GLY A 386 -10.42 3.84 18.85
C GLY A 386 -9.24 4.82 18.85
N THR A 387 -8.12 4.44 18.23
CA THR A 387 -6.91 5.27 18.03
C THR A 387 -6.77 5.80 16.61
N SER A 388 -7.89 5.96 15.89
CA SER A 388 -7.91 6.39 14.49
C SER A 388 -7.26 7.76 14.26
N VAL A 389 -6.42 7.85 13.23
CA VAL A 389 -5.68 9.06 12.80
C VAL A 389 -5.64 9.19 11.28
N PRO A 390 -5.30 10.39 10.75
CA PRO A 390 -5.09 10.57 9.31
C PRO A 390 -4.07 9.58 8.76
N CYS A 391 -4.47 8.85 7.72
CA CYS A 391 -3.57 7.96 6.98
C CYS A 391 -2.43 8.72 6.30
N THR A 392 -1.25 8.10 6.26
CA THR A 392 -0.14 8.51 5.39
C THR A 392 -0.04 7.59 4.18
N GLY A 393 0.79 7.96 3.19
CA GLY A 393 1.05 7.17 2.00
C GLY A 393 -0.12 7.16 1.01
N TYR A 394 -0.53 5.98 0.57
CA TYR A 394 -1.66 5.78 -0.35
C TYR A 394 -2.99 5.88 0.42
N VAL A 395 -3.61 7.06 0.39
CA VAL A 395 -4.85 7.35 1.10
C VAL A 395 -6.06 7.24 0.16
N THR A 396 -6.79 6.13 0.28
CA THR A 396 -8.10 5.94 -0.39
C THR A 396 -9.26 6.40 0.49
N SER A 397 -10.38 6.74 -0.14
CA SER A 397 -11.62 7.10 0.58
C SER A 397 -12.10 5.95 1.46
N GLY A 398 -12.33 6.22 2.74
CA GLY A 398 -12.78 5.22 3.72
C GLY A 398 -11.68 4.35 4.35
N ARG A 399 -10.41 4.54 3.99
CA ARG A 399 -9.28 3.86 4.63
C ARG A 399 -9.08 4.37 6.06
N THR A 400 -9.11 3.47 7.04
CA THR A 400 -8.78 3.76 8.44
C THR A 400 -7.31 3.45 8.73
N CYS A 401 -6.65 4.35 9.45
CA CYS A 401 -5.30 4.18 9.99
C CYS A 401 -5.28 4.55 11.48
N ALA A 402 -4.32 4.02 12.23
CA ALA A 402 -4.30 4.13 13.69
C ALA A 402 -2.88 4.40 14.22
N TRP A 403 -2.78 4.99 15.42
CA TRP A 403 -1.50 5.12 16.11
C TRP A 403 -1.18 3.95 17.04
N ARG A 404 -2.18 3.17 17.48
CA ARG A 404 -1.99 1.87 18.13
C ARG A 404 -2.29 0.74 17.15
N MET A 405 -1.39 -0.24 17.13
CA MET A 405 -1.41 -1.37 16.22
C MET A 405 -1.14 -2.68 16.95
N TYR A 406 -1.52 -3.78 16.31
CA TYR A 406 -1.17 -5.14 16.69
C TYR A 406 -0.44 -5.82 15.54
N TYR A 407 0.60 -6.58 15.87
CA TYR A 407 1.34 -7.38 14.90
C TYR A 407 1.61 -8.79 15.43
N SER A 408 1.65 -9.76 14.54
CA SER A 408 2.08 -11.11 14.86
C SER A 408 3.61 -11.17 14.88
N PRO A 409 4.24 -11.47 16.04
CA PRO A 409 5.69 -11.46 16.17
C PRO A 409 6.32 -12.60 15.35
N TRP A 410 7.61 -12.51 15.04
CA TRP A 410 8.34 -13.53 14.28
C TRP A 410 8.14 -14.96 14.84
N SER A 411 8.02 -15.11 16.15
CA SER A 411 7.71 -16.38 16.82
C SER A 411 6.39 -17.02 16.38
N ASN A 412 5.38 -16.24 15.96
CA ASN A 412 4.12 -16.78 15.43
C ASN A 412 4.35 -17.52 14.10
N ALA A 413 5.12 -16.95 13.18
CA ALA A 413 5.47 -17.60 11.91
C ALA A 413 6.31 -18.87 12.12
N VAL A 414 7.27 -18.84 13.06
CA VAL A 414 8.07 -20.02 13.43
C VAL A 414 7.18 -21.11 14.05
N ALA A 415 6.27 -20.75 14.95
CA ALA A 415 5.38 -21.69 15.62
C ALA A 415 4.30 -22.30 14.69
N ALA A 416 3.83 -21.54 13.69
CA ALA A 416 2.89 -22.01 12.70
C ALA A 416 3.55 -22.94 11.65
N PHE A 417 4.72 -22.54 11.13
CA PHE A 417 5.25 -23.08 9.86
C PHE A 417 6.71 -23.55 9.90
N GLY A 418 7.41 -23.46 11.04
CA GLY A 418 8.81 -23.91 11.17
C GLY A 418 9.79 -23.16 10.25
N VAL A 419 9.50 -21.90 9.92
CA VAL A 419 10.27 -21.11 8.93
C VAL A 419 11.55 -20.49 9.50
N SER A 420 12.54 -20.30 8.62
CA SER A 420 13.67 -19.40 8.86
C SER A 420 13.65 -18.20 7.92
N ILE A 421 14.34 -17.13 8.28
CA ILE A 421 14.41 -15.90 7.47
C ILE A 421 15.36 -16.08 6.27
N VAL A 422 15.01 -15.51 5.12
CA VAL A 422 15.96 -15.27 4.02
C VAL A 422 16.62 -13.92 4.26
N THR A 423 17.94 -13.89 4.37
CA THR A 423 18.73 -12.65 4.42
C THR A 423 19.13 -12.18 3.01
N GLY A 424 19.57 -10.92 2.85
CA GLY A 424 19.94 -10.36 1.53
C GLY A 424 20.70 -9.04 1.57
#